data_AF-A0A2S9GBI9-F1
#
_entry.id   AF-A0A2S9GBI9-F1
#
_cell.length_a   1.000
_cell.length_b   1.000
_cell.length_c   1.000
_cell.angle_alpha   90.00
_cell.angle_beta   90.00
_cell.angle_gamma   90.00
#
_symmetry.space_group_name_H-M   'P 1'
#
loop_
_entity.id
_entity.type
_entity.pdbx_description
1 polymer ?
#
loop_
_entity_poly.entity_id
_entity_poly.type
_entity_poly.pdbx_seq_one_letter_code
_entity_poly.pdbx_strand_id
1 'polypeptide(L)'
;KTLRLVARYGDACNLFGTSPDEVAHKLRVLRGHCDDAARDYDPIRKTIMVNDLSPAPETRDDFVRAMAGYAELGVDEVIVFPPTG
;
A
#
# COMPACT_ATOMS: atom_id res chain seq x y z
N LYS A 1 9.51 12.05 5.67
CA LYS A 1 8.98 13.38 5.26
C LYS A 1 7.80 13.28 4.29
N THR A 2 7.80 12.36 3.33
CA THR A 2 6.74 12.21 2.31
C THR A 2 5.35 11.97 2.88
N LEU A 3 5.18 11.04 3.85
CA LEU A 3 3.86 10.75 4.44
C LEU A 3 3.22 11.96 5.12
N ARG A 4 4.01 12.85 5.71
CA ARG A 4 3.49 14.09 6.31
C ARG A 4 2.95 15.06 5.26
N LEU A 5 3.53 15.09 4.06
CA LEU A 5 3.00 15.90 2.95
C LEU A 5 1.75 15.27 2.37
N VAL A 6 1.72 13.94 2.22
CA VAL A 6 0.51 13.20 1.81
C VAL A 6 -0.63 13.47 2.78
N ALA A 7 -0.38 13.38 4.10
CA ALA A 7 -1.39 13.69 5.10
C ALA A 7 -1.96 15.10 4.95
N ARG A 8 -1.14 16.10 4.62
CA ARG A 8 -1.62 17.49 4.47
C ARG A 8 -2.27 17.80 3.13
N TYR A 9 -1.81 17.17 2.05
CA TYR A 9 -2.11 17.65 0.69
C TYR A 9 -2.43 16.55 -0.32
N GLY A 10 -2.12 15.29 -0.04
CA GLY A 10 -2.21 14.20 -1.02
C GLY A 10 -3.56 13.49 -0.99
N ASP A 11 -4.11 13.18 -2.15
CA ASP A 11 -5.32 12.33 -2.28
C ASP A 11 -4.97 10.86 -2.53
N ALA A 12 -3.68 10.55 -2.70
CA ALA A 12 -3.19 9.19 -2.85
C ALA A 12 -1.81 9.00 -2.21
N CYS A 13 -1.51 7.77 -1.80
CA CYS A 13 -0.25 7.35 -1.24
C CYS A 13 0.19 6.03 -1.88
N ASN A 14 1.29 6.06 -2.63
CA ASN A 14 1.90 4.85 -3.15
C ASN A 14 3.04 4.37 -2.24
N LEU A 15 2.97 3.11 -1.81
CA LEU A 15 3.95 2.48 -0.92
C LEU A 15 4.67 1.32 -1.62
N PHE A 16 5.85 0.98 -1.14
CA PHE A 16 6.51 -0.28 -1.50
C PHE A 16 5.89 -1.43 -0.70
N GLY A 17 5.36 -2.43 -1.40
CA GLY A 17 4.75 -3.65 -0.84
C GLY A 17 5.80 -4.72 -0.55
N THR A 18 6.83 -4.37 0.22
CA THR A 18 7.91 -5.26 0.66
C THR A 18 7.40 -6.36 1.61
N SER A 19 6.51 -6.00 2.53
CA SER A 19 5.76 -6.93 3.38
C SER A 19 4.47 -6.28 3.91
N PRO A 20 3.46 -7.07 4.31
CA PRO A 20 2.26 -6.56 4.96
C PRO A 20 2.57 -5.76 6.23
N ASP A 21 3.52 -6.21 7.05
CA ASP A 21 3.90 -5.53 8.30
C ASP A 21 4.53 -4.15 8.05
N GLU A 22 5.38 -4.01 7.03
CA GLU A 22 5.95 -2.72 6.67
C GLU A 22 4.89 -1.76 6.13
N VAL A 23 3.96 -2.25 5.31
CA VAL A 23 2.83 -1.46 4.83
C VAL A 23 1.96 -1.02 6.00
N ALA A 24 1.59 -1.95 6.89
CA ALA A 24 0.79 -1.66 8.09
C ALA A 24 1.46 -0.58 8.97
N HIS A 25 2.77 -0.67 9.17
CA HIS A 25 3.51 0.36 9.89
C HIS A 25 3.42 1.74 9.21
N LYS A 26 3.65 1.81 7.89
CA LYS A 26 3.57 3.07 7.13
C LYS A 26 2.16 3.66 7.16
N LEU A 27 1.13 2.83 7.07
CA LEU A 27 -0.28 3.26 7.16
C LEU A 27 -0.62 3.82 8.55
N ARG A 28 -0.12 3.21 9.64
CA ARG A 28 -0.27 3.78 10.99
C ARG A 28 0.42 5.14 11.12
N VAL A 29 1.62 5.29 10.55
CA VAL A 29 2.34 6.57 10.54
C VAL A 29 1.56 7.63 9.73
N LEU A 30 1.01 7.26 8.58
CA LEU A 30 0.17 8.15 7.78
C LEU A 30 -1.08 8.59 8.56
N ARG A 31 -1.75 7.66 9.25
CA ARG A 31 -2.91 7.98 10.10
C ARG A 31 -2.57 9.00 11.19
N GLY A 32 -1.49 8.78 11.94
CA GLY A 32 -1.04 9.74 12.95
C GLY A 32 -0.73 11.14 12.37
N HIS A 33 -0.18 11.20 11.15
CA HIS A 33 0.01 12.49 10.47
C HIS A 33 -1.28 13.16 9.98
N CYS A 34 -2.31 12.37 9.67
CA CYS A 34 -3.63 12.90 9.34
C CYS A 34 -4.30 13.47 10.58
N ASP A 35 -4.17 12.79 11.72
CA ASP A 35 -4.63 13.26 13.03
C ASP A 35 -3.96 14.60 13.41
N ASP A 36 -2.63 14.68 13.29
CA ASP A 36 -1.85 15.91 13.52
C ASP A 36 -2.25 17.07 12.58
N ALA A 37 -2.76 16.74 11.39
CA ALA A 37 -3.17 17.70 10.36
C ALA A 37 -4.68 18.00 10.39
N ALA A 38 -5.44 17.41 11.31
CA ALA A 38 -6.90 17.47 11.37
C ALA A 38 -7.58 17.13 10.03
N ARG A 39 -7.08 16.08 9.34
CA ARG A 39 -7.61 15.59 8.06
C ARG A 39 -8.13 14.17 8.20
N ASP A 40 -9.20 13.88 7.48
CA ASP A 40 -9.68 12.51 7.32
C ASP A 40 -8.67 11.64 6.53
N TYR A 41 -8.33 10.49 7.10
CA TYR A 41 -7.42 9.49 6.53
C TYR A 41 -8.08 8.63 5.46
N ASP A 42 -9.38 8.36 5.60
CA ASP A 42 -10.10 7.40 4.78
C ASP A 42 -10.14 7.76 3.28
N PRO A 43 -10.34 9.02 2.85
CA PRO A 43 -10.39 9.37 1.43
C PRO A 43 -9.04 9.29 0.70
N ILE A 44 -7.92 9.16 1.40
CA ILE A 44 -6.61 9.01 0.75
C ILE A 44 -6.57 7.63 0.08
N ARG A 45 -6.41 7.53 -1.24
CA ARG A 45 -6.25 6.24 -1.91
C ARG A 45 -4.88 5.61 -1.60
N LYS A 46 -4.83 4.39 -1.12
CA LYS A 46 -3.59 3.68 -0.78
C LYS A 46 -3.28 2.64 -1.85
N THR A 47 -2.14 2.79 -2.49
CA THR A 47 -1.67 1.85 -3.50
C THR A 47 -0.33 1.25 -3.08
N ILE A 48 -0.05 0.03 -3.54
CA ILE A 48 1.26 -0.59 -3.33
C ILE A 48 1.90 -0.97 -4.66
N MET A 49 3.23 -0.97 -4.67
CA MET A 49 4.06 -1.49 -5.74
C MET A 49 4.72 -2.79 -5.29
N VAL A 50 4.55 -3.86 -6.07
CA VAL A 50 5.16 -5.18 -5.83
C VAL A 50 5.99 -5.62 -7.03
N ASN A 51 7.23 -6.08 -6.76
CA ASN A 51 8.19 -6.45 -7.81
C ASN A 51 8.47 -7.97 -7.85
N ASP A 52 8.46 -8.65 -6.72
CA ASP A 52 8.96 -10.03 -6.60
C ASP A 52 7.85 -11.10 -6.60
N LEU A 53 6.60 -10.70 -6.84
CA LEU A 53 5.45 -11.61 -6.85
C LEU A 53 4.67 -11.48 -8.15
N SER A 54 4.85 -12.46 -9.03
CA SER A 54 4.15 -12.52 -10.32
C SER A 54 2.79 -13.23 -10.20
N PRO A 55 1.72 -12.72 -10.82
CA PRO A 55 0.44 -13.42 -10.95
C PRO A 55 0.45 -14.41 -12.14
N ALA A 56 1.52 -15.21 -12.28
CA ALA A 56 1.60 -16.26 -13.30
C ALA A 56 0.67 -17.43 -12.96
N PRO A 57 0.23 -18.27 -13.93
CA PRO A 57 -0.69 -19.38 -13.68
C PRO A 57 -0.28 -20.29 -12.53
N GLU A 58 1.02 -20.56 -12.38
CA GLU A 58 1.61 -21.41 -11.36
C GLU A 58 1.68 -20.77 -9.95
N THR A 59 1.71 -19.43 -9.87
CA THR A 59 1.81 -18.67 -8.61
C THR A 59 0.53 -17.89 -8.26
N ARG A 60 -0.51 -17.97 -9.11
CA ARG A 60 -1.74 -17.18 -9.00
C ARG A 60 -2.37 -17.25 -7.61
N ASP A 61 -2.54 -18.45 -7.07
CA ASP A 61 -3.24 -18.64 -5.81
C ASP A 61 -2.41 -18.11 -4.62
N ASP A 62 -1.09 -18.23 -4.67
CA ASP A 62 -0.18 -17.60 -3.69
C ASP A 62 -0.18 -16.09 -3.80
N PHE A 63 -0.21 -15.55 -5.03
CA PHE A 63 -0.34 -14.12 -5.27
C PHE A 63 -1.63 -13.57 -4.67
N VAL A 64 -2.77 -14.21 -4.93
CA VAL A 64 -4.08 -13.78 -4.38
C VAL A 64 -4.07 -13.85 -2.86
N ARG A 65 -3.52 -14.93 -2.26
CA ARG A 65 -3.38 -15.04 -0.79
C ARG A 65 -2.53 -13.92 -0.21
N ALA A 66 -1.41 -13.59 -0.83
CA ALA A 66 -0.56 -12.49 -0.39
C ALA A 66 -1.29 -11.13 -0.51
N MET A 67 -2.02 -10.90 -1.59
CA MET A 67 -2.78 -9.66 -1.81
C MET A 67 -3.95 -9.48 -0.85
N ALA A 68 -4.56 -10.57 -0.38
CA ALA A 68 -5.61 -10.51 0.65
C ALA A 68 -5.11 -9.83 1.94
N GLY A 69 -3.88 -10.13 2.37
CA GLY A 69 -3.29 -9.47 3.54
C GLY A 69 -3.11 -7.96 3.36
N TYR A 70 -2.82 -7.49 2.14
CA TYR A 70 -2.75 -6.05 1.86
C TYR A 70 -4.14 -5.41 1.78
N ALA A 71 -5.14 -6.11 1.25
CA ALA A 71 -6.52 -5.63 1.22
C ALA A 71 -7.09 -5.42 2.64
N GLU A 72 -6.80 -6.31 3.59
CA GLU A 72 -7.19 -6.17 5.00
C GLU A 72 -6.59 -4.92 5.67
N LEU A 73 -5.46 -4.43 5.18
CA LEU A 73 -4.83 -3.19 5.65
C LEU A 73 -5.46 -1.92 5.05
N GLY A 74 -6.37 -2.06 4.09
CA GLY A 74 -7.01 -0.96 3.38
C GLY A 74 -6.21 -0.46 2.17
N VAL A 75 -5.45 -1.34 1.51
CA VAL A 75 -4.86 -1.05 0.19
C VAL A 75 -5.93 -1.19 -0.88
N ASP A 76 -6.07 -0.16 -1.72
CA ASP A 76 -7.08 -0.07 -2.78
C ASP A 76 -6.60 -0.66 -4.12
N GLU A 77 -5.29 -0.59 -4.40
CA GLU A 77 -4.72 -0.97 -5.70
C GLU A 77 -3.31 -1.54 -5.55
N VAL A 78 -3.01 -2.57 -6.36
CA VAL A 78 -1.69 -3.21 -6.43
C VAL A 78 -1.13 -3.00 -7.83
N ILE A 79 0.02 -2.34 -7.90
CA ILE A 79 0.80 -2.14 -9.12
C ILE A 79 1.86 -3.24 -9.18
N VAL A 80 1.69 -4.15 -10.12
CA VAL A 80 2.60 -5.30 -10.32
C VAL A 80 3.59 -4.98 -11.42
N PHE A 81 4.87 -5.16 -11.13
CA PHE A 81 5.90 -5.09 -12.17
C PHE A 81 6.03 -6.44 -12.88
N PRO A 82 6.14 -6.46 -14.22
CA PRO A 82 6.50 -7.68 -14.91
C PRO A 82 7.90 -8.11 -14.43
N PRO A 83 8.16 -9.42 -14.30
CA PRO A 83 9.50 -9.90 -14.05
C PRO A 83 10.43 -9.36 -15.15
N THR A 84 11.58 -8.81 -14.77
CA THR A 84 12.66 -8.53 -15.72
C THR A 84 13.02 -9.85 -16.39
N GLY A 85 12.85 -9.91 -17.71
CA GLY A 85 13.27 -11.05 -18.54
C GLY A 85 14.77 -11.23 -18.56
#